data_AF-A0A6M0C4F8-F1
#
_entry.id   AF-A0A6M0C4F8-F1
#
_cell.length_a   1.000
_cell.length_b   1.000
_cell.length_c   1.000
_cell.angle_alpha   90.00
_cell.angle_beta   90.00
_cell.angle_gamma   90.00
#
_symmetry.space_group_name_H-M   'P 1'
#
loop_
_entity.id
_entity.type
_entity.pdbx_description
1 polymer ?
#
loop_
_entity_poly.entity_id
_entity_poly.type
_entity_poly.pdbx_seq_one_letter_code
_entity_poly.pdbx_strand_id
1 'polypeptide(L)'
;MIKVFVSGCYDILHAGHIDFFEQAKALGDYLIVSFASDEVLVKYKNRKSSLPEAHKRKILESIQLVDKVVMGKNLQLEGIDFYENFLIEKPDVLAVTQDDKFSDKKQKLCAEYGCQYVVLPKTPNPEFLSTSQIVNRMKCPTEVPLRVDFAGGWLDVPRYAREDAFIVNCAITPKVSLANWVYEMGSGLGGSAARAILKGKPEVYSEIEMGVGWQDPAVILETGLCVWKSGKVPHLELKRNPEILKGNMAVFWTGKSHNAAVYKKRDYLAISMAGKIAKDGVLTNDLSLIAKAVDLSYQLQLNETMVELPEIEKSIAKKYCGGGNGGYALYLFGDRSHRDEFVANNARAKAVEPYIN
;
A
#
# COMPACT_ATOMS: atom_id res chain seq x y z
N MET A 1 -39.56 -28.26 -3.97
CA MET A 1 -38.13 -28.04 -4.23
C MET A 1 -37.90 -26.55 -4.23
N ILE A 2 -37.18 -26.04 -3.25
CA ILE A 2 -36.87 -24.61 -3.11
C ILE A 2 -35.61 -24.31 -3.92
N LYS A 3 -35.70 -23.41 -4.90
CA LYS A 3 -34.58 -22.96 -5.72
C LYS A 3 -33.92 -21.72 -5.15
N VAL A 4 -32.63 -21.79 -4.91
CA VAL A 4 -31.81 -20.67 -4.46
C VAL A 4 -30.95 -20.18 -5.62
N PHE A 5 -30.92 -18.87 -5.84
CA PHE A 5 -30.12 -18.23 -6.86
C PHE A 5 -29.07 -17.34 -6.21
N VAL A 6 -27.84 -17.42 -6.70
CA VAL A 6 -26.74 -16.52 -6.32
C VAL A 6 -26.09 -15.95 -7.57
N SER A 7 -25.65 -14.70 -7.50
CA SER A 7 -25.01 -14.01 -8.63
C SER A 7 -23.66 -13.43 -8.21
N GLY A 8 -22.64 -13.57 -9.06
CA GLY A 8 -21.33 -13.00 -8.78
C GLY A 8 -20.39 -12.99 -9.98
N CYS A 9 -19.16 -12.54 -9.77
CA CYS A 9 -18.12 -12.57 -10.80
C CYS A 9 -17.35 -13.89 -10.80
N TYR A 10 -17.18 -14.48 -9.60
CA TYR A 10 -16.46 -15.74 -9.32
C TYR A 10 -15.19 -15.92 -10.15
N ASP A 11 -14.35 -14.88 -10.17
CA ASP A 11 -13.20 -14.79 -11.07
C ASP A 11 -12.07 -15.75 -10.67
N ILE A 12 -11.51 -15.59 -9.47
CA ILE A 12 -10.63 -16.57 -8.84
C ILE A 12 -11.37 -17.13 -7.64
N LEU A 13 -11.76 -18.41 -7.73
CA LEU A 13 -12.45 -19.12 -6.65
C LEU A 13 -11.53 -19.29 -5.44
N HIS A 14 -12.12 -19.24 -4.25
CA HIS A 14 -11.46 -19.32 -2.95
C HIS A 14 -12.48 -19.72 -1.89
N ALA A 15 -12.02 -20.06 -0.67
CA ALA A 15 -12.86 -20.55 0.42
C ALA A 15 -14.10 -19.65 0.69
N GLY A 16 -13.93 -18.33 0.71
CA GLY A 16 -15.07 -17.42 0.92
C GLY A 16 -16.21 -17.54 -0.13
N HIS A 17 -15.95 -18.01 -1.35
CA HIS A 17 -17.01 -18.33 -2.31
C HIS A 17 -17.71 -19.65 -1.95
N ILE A 18 -16.95 -20.65 -1.50
CA ILE A 18 -17.49 -21.95 -1.07
C ILE A 18 -18.38 -21.76 0.17
N ASP A 19 -17.91 -21.04 1.20
CA ASP A 19 -18.69 -20.74 2.41
C ASP A 19 -20.00 -20.01 2.07
N PHE A 20 -19.97 -19.12 1.06
CA PHE A 20 -21.16 -18.42 0.58
C PHE A 20 -22.13 -19.38 -0.14
N PHE A 21 -21.61 -20.29 -0.98
CA PHE A 21 -22.43 -21.30 -1.64
C PHE A 21 -23.03 -22.30 -0.66
N GLU A 22 -22.33 -22.70 0.39
CA GLU A 22 -22.85 -23.55 1.46
C GLU A 22 -24.00 -22.88 2.20
N GLN A 23 -23.81 -21.62 2.62
CA GLN A 23 -24.87 -20.84 3.28
C GLN A 23 -26.08 -20.62 2.35
N ALA A 24 -25.84 -20.35 1.06
CA ALA A 24 -26.92 -20.22 0.10
C ALA A 24 -27.66 -21.55 -0.12
N LYS A 25 -26.94 -22.65 -0.29
CA LYS A 25 -27.52 -24.00 -0.44
C LYS A 25 -28.37 -24.37 0.78
N ALA A 26 -28.00 -23.96 1.99
CA ALA A 26 -28.79 -24.21 3.20
C ALA A 26 -30.18 -23.54 3.21
N LEU A 27 -30.44 -22.57 2.33
CA LEU A 27 -31.75 -21.90 2.19
C LEU A 27 -32.75 -22.69 1.32
N GLY A 28 -32.34 -23.79 0.68
CA GLY A 28 -33.23 -24.56 -0.19
C GLY A 28 -32.64 -25.88 -0.67
N ASP A 29 -33.22 -26.43 -1.73
CA ASP A 29 -32.89 -27.76 -2.24
C ASP A 29 -32.01 -27.72 -3.49
N TYR A 30 -32.03 -26.61 -4.25
CA TYR A 30 -31.40 -26.50 -5.56
C TYR A 30 -30.70 -25.14 -5.74
N LEU A 31 -29.37 -25.14 -5.82
CA LEU A 31 -28.54 -23.94 -5.93
C LEU A 31 -28.16 -23.66 -7.39
N ILE A 32 -28.54 -22.48 -7.85
CA ILE A 32 -28.23 -21.93 -9.16
C ILE A 32 -27.20 -20.82 -8.97
N VAL A 33 -26.02 -21.01 -9.58
CA VAL A 33 -24.93 -20.04 -9.53
C VAL A 33 -24.83 -19.31 -10.86
N SER A 34 -25.04 -18.00 -10.85
CA SER A 34 -24.85 -17.13 -12.00
C SER A 34 -23.52 -16.40 -11.94
N PHE A 35 -22.70 -16.54 -12.99
CA PHE A 35 -21.48 -15.74 -13.15
C PHE A 35 -21.60 -14.71 -14.27
N ALA A 36 -21.05 -13.51 -14.07
CA ALA A 36 -21.01 -12.46 -15.08
C ALA A 36 -20.06 -12.79 -16.24
N SER A 37 -20.48 -12.49 -17.48
CA SER A 37 -19.66 -12.58 -18.69
C SER A 37 -18.52 -11.55 -18.72
N ASP A 38 -17.53 -11.76 -19.57
CA ASP A 38 -16.42 -10.83 -19.77
C ASP A 38 -16.91 -9.47 -20.29
N GLU A 39 -17.93 -9.44 -21.13
CA GLU A 39 -18.54 -8.21 -21.65
C GLU A 39 -19.16 -7.36 -20.52
N VAL A 40 -19.85 -8.01 -19.57
CA VAL A 40 -20.40 -7.36 -18.37
C VAL A 40 -19.27 -6.78 -17.51
N LEU A 41 -18.19 -7.54 -17.30
CA LEU A 41 -17.04 -7.09 -16.51
C LEU A 41 -16.30 -5.92 -17.17
N VAL A 42 -16.13 -5.93 -18.50
CA VAL A 42 -15.53 -4.82 -19.23
C VAL A 42 -16.41 -3.58 -19.11
N LYS A 43 -17.72 -3.71 -19.32
CA LYS A 43 -18.65 -2.58 -19.27
C LYS A 43 -18.75 -1.93 -17.90
N TYR A 44 -18.89 -2.72 -16.84
CA TYR A 44 -19.22 -2.19 -15.50
C TYR A 44 -18.06 -2.19 -14.51
N LYS A 45 -16.98 -2.95 -14.77
CA LYS A 45 -15.81 -3.03 -13.89
C LYS A 45 -14.50 -2.63 -14.58
N ASN A 46 -14.55 -2.24 -15.85
CA ASN A 46 -13.39 -1.86 -16.66
C ASN A 46 -12.23 -2.86 -16.58
N ARG A 47 -12.55 -4.16 -16.55
CA ARG A 47 -11.56 -5.25 -16.48
C ARG A 47 -12.10 -6.51 -17.12
N LYS A 48 -11.19 -7.40 -17.54
CA LYS A 48 -11.54 -8.78 -17.94
C LYS A 48 -11.47 -9.72 -16.75
N SER A 49 -12.09 -10.89 -16.88
CA SER A 49 -11.88 -12.02 -15.98
C SER A 49 -10.43 -12.52 -16.07
N SER A 50 -9.90 -13.01 -14.97
CA SER A 50 -8.59 -13.69 -14.89
C SER A 50 -8.65 -15.10 -15.48
N LEU A 51 -9.81 -15.75 -15.40
CA LEU A 51 -10.09 -17.05 -16.03
C LEU A 51 -11.02 -16.90 -17.23
N PRO A 52 -10.79 -17.63 -18.35
CA PRO A 52 -11.74 -17.72 -19.46
C PRO A 52 -13.13 -18.19 -18.98
N GLU A 53 -14.20 -17.69 -19.60
CA GLU A 53 -15.58 -18.02 -19.21
C GLU A 53 -15.86 -19.53 -19.17
N ALA A 54 -15.35 -20.28 -20.15
CA ALA A 54 -15.50 -21.73 -20.21
C ALA A 54 -14.83 -22.44 -19.03
N HIS A 55 -13.66 -21.97 -18.60
CA HIS A 55 -12.96 -22.53 -17.44
C HIS A 55 -13.72 -22.22 -16.16
N LYS A 56 -14.17 -20.96 -16.00
CA LYS A 56 -14.96 -20.55 -14.85
C LYS A 56 -16.23 -21.38 -14.71
N ARG A 57 -16.98 -21.56 -15.81
CA ARG A 57 -18.15 -22.43 -15.87
C ARG A 57 -17.81 -23.85 -15.41
N LYS A 58 -16.78 -24.45 -16.00
CA LYS A 58 -16.40 -25.84 -15.70
C LYS A 58 -16.03 -26.03 -14.23
N ILE A 59 -15.32 -25.07 -13.63
CA ILE A 59 -14.96 -25.13 -12.21
C ILE A 59 -16.22 -25.00 -11.34
N LEU A 60 -17.09 -24.03 -11.61
CA LEU A 60 -18.35 -23.87 -10.87
C LEU A 60 -19.25 -25.12 -10.95
N GLU A 61 -19.35 -25.73 -12.13
CA GLU A 61 -20.13 -26.97 -12.36
C GLU A 61 -19.53 -28.19 -11.64
N SER A 62 -18.25 -28.15 -11.27
CA SER A 62 -17.59 -29.22 -10.53
C SER A 62 -17.79 -29.14 -9.01
N ILE A 63 -18.34 -28.03 -8.51
CA ILE A 63 -18.60 -27.86 -7.08
C ILE A 63 -19.86 -28.66 -6.74
N GLN A 64 -19.72 -29.67 -5.87
CA GLN A 64 -20.80 -30.60 -5.50
C GLN A 64 -22.09 -29.91 -5.00
N LEU A 65 -21.95 -28.74 -4.38
CA LEU A 65 -23.07 -27.95 -3.83
C LEU A 65 -23.91 -27.27 -4.92
N VAL A 66 -23.35 -27.09 -6.12
CA VAL A 66 -23.92 -26.29 -7.21
C VAL A 66 -24.67 -27.20 -8.17
N ASP A 67 -25.99 -27.05 -8.24
CA ASP A 67 -26.83 -27.89 -9.10
C ASP A 67 -26.92 -27.37 -10.54
N LYS A 68 -26.76 -26.05 -10.73
CA LYS A 68 -26.77 -25.43 -12.05
C LYS A 68 -25.90 -24.18 -12.11
N VAL A 69 -25.19 -24.03 -13.22
CA VAL A 69 -24.42 -22.82 -13.53
C VAL A 69 -25.03 -22.11 -14.73
N VAL A 70 -25.26 -20.81 -14.60
CA VAL A 70 -25.74 -19.94 -15.68
C VAL A 70 -24.82 -18.73 -15.86
N MET A 71 -24.83 -18.12 -17.04
CA MET A 71 -23.99 -16.97 -17.34
C MET A 71 -24.84 -15.72 -17.53
N GLY A 72 -24.61 -14.71 -16.69
CA GLY A 72 -25.21 -13.39 -16.83
C GLY A 72 -24.56 -12.61 -17.97
N LYS A 73 -25.38 -12.12 -18.89
CA LYS A 73 -24.96 -11.43 -20.11
C LYS A 73 -25.67 -10.11 -20.34
N ASN A 74 -26.63 -9.73 -19.48
CA ASN A 74 -27.38 -8.51 -19.66
C ASN A 74 -26.45 -7.30 -19.49
N LEU A 75 -26.34 -6.50 -20.54
CA LEU A 75 -25.50 -5.30 -20.58
C LEU A 75 -26.30 -4.02 -20.33
N GLN A 76 -27.60 -4.12 -20.06
CA GLN A 76 -28.48 -2.96 -19.87
C GLN A 76 -28.71 -2.68 -18.38
N LEU A 77 -28.77 -3.72 -17.55
CA LEU A 77 -29.13 -3.67 -16.14
C LEU A 77 -27.90 -3.89 -15.25
N GLU A 78 -27.23 -2.79 -14.89
CA GLU A 78 -26.10 -2.85 -13.97
C GLU A 78 -26.52 -3.45 -12.61
N GLY A 79 -25.80 -4.49 -12.18
CA GLY A 79 -26.05 -5.21 -10.93
C GLY A 79 -27.06 -6.35 -11.04
N ILE A 80 -27.71 -6.49 -12.20
CA ILE A 80 -28.65 -7.58 -12.52
C ILE A 80 -28.32 -8.11 -13.92
N ASP A 81 -27.04 -8.40 -14.17
CA ASP A 81 -26.58 -8.99 -15.44
C ASP A 81 -27.18 -10.39 -15.72
N PHE A 82 -27.77 -10.99 -14.69
CA PHE A 82 -28.41 -12.30 -14.69
C PHE A 82 -29.93 -12.25 -14.95
N TYR A 83 -30.49 -11.09 -15.29
CA TYR A 83 -31.94 -10.86 -15.39
C TYR A 83 -32.68 -11.93 -16.21
N GLU A 84 -32.25 -12.24 -17.44
CA GLU A 84 -32.93 -13.24 -18.28
C GLU A 84 -32.89 -14.64 -17.66
N ASN A 85 -31.75 -15.03 -17.09
CA ASN A 85 -31.65 -16.32 -16.40
C ASN A 85 -32.57 -16.34 -15.18
N PHE A 86 -32.69 -15.24 -14.43
CA PHE A 86 -33.58 -15.16 -13.28
C PHE A 86 -35.05 -15.43 -13.67
N LEU A 87 -35.50 -14.86 -14.79
CA LEU A 87 -36.85 -15.06 -15.32
C LEU A 87 -37.12 -16.49 -15.79
N ILE A 88 -36.11 -17.14 -16.37
CA ILE A 88 -36.19 -18.52 -16.85
C ILE A 88 -36.21 -19.50 -15.68
N GLU A 89 -35.30 -19.32 -14.72
CA GLU A 89 -35.12 -20.27 -13.62
C GLU A 89 -36.21 -20.16 -12.55
N LYS A 90 -36.79 -18.96 -12.38
CA LYS A 90 -37.82 -18.62 -11.38
C LYS A 90 -37.45 -19.11 -9.98
N PRO A 91 -36.38 -18.55 -9.37
CA PRO A 91 -35.94 -18.98 -8.06
C PRO A 91 -36.87 -18.50 -6.94
N ASP A 92 -36.98 -19.29 -5.88
CA ASP A 92 -37.73 -18.93 -4.68
C ASP A 92 -36.93 -17.98 -3.78
N VAL A 93 -35.59 -18.07 -3.83
CA VAL A 93 -34.68 -17.25 -3.02
C VAL A 93 -33.58 -16.65 -3.88
N LEU A 94 -33.31 -15.35 -3.74
CA LEU A 94 -32.09 -14.68 -4.22
C LEU A 94 -31.19 -14.38 -3.00
N ALA A 95 -30.09 -15.12 -2.90
CA ALA A 95 -29.12 -14.93 -1.82
C ALA A 95 -27.97 -14.02 -2.28
N VAL A 96 -27.61 -13.05 -1.44
CA VAL A 96 -26.53 -12.09 -1.68
C VAL A 96 -25.63 -11.94 -0.45
N THR A 97 -24.49 -11.27 -0.60
CA THR A 97 -23.61 -10.91 0.52
C THR A 97 -23.97 -9.53 1.09
N GLN A 98 -23.57 -9.27 2.35
CA GLN A 98 -23.81 -7.99 3.05
C GLN A 98 -23.29 -6.72 2.34
N ASP A 99 -22.32 -6.85 1.43
CA ASP A 99 -21.71 -5.74 0.67
C ASP A 99 -22.33 -5.52 -0.72
N ASP A 100 -23.53 -6.05 -0.96
CA ASP A 100 -24.24 -5.89 -2.22
C ASP A 100 -24.60 -4.43 -2.49
N LYS A 101 -23.96 -3.84 -3.51
CA LYS A 101 -24.15 -2.45 -3.92
C LYS A 101 -25.46 -2.19 -4.67
N PHE A 102 -26.19 -3.24 -5.03
CA PHE A 102 -27.40 -3.16 -5.85
C PHE A 102 -28.64 -3.73 -5.16
N SER A 103 -28.66 -3.68 -3.82
CA SER A 103 -29.72 -4.21 -2.97
C SER A 103 -31.11 -3.72 -3.38
N ASP A 104 -31.28 -2.41 -3.60
CA ASP A 104 -32.56 -1.81 -3.97
C ASP A 104 -33.15 -2.39 -5.26
N LYS A 105 -32.30 -2.57 -6.28
CA LYS A 105 -32.74 -3.10 -7.58
C LYS A 105 -33.12 -4.58 -7.46
N LYS A 106 -32.33 -5.35 -6.73
CA LYS A 106 -32.57 -6.79 -6.52
C LYS A 106 -33.77 -7.06 -5.63
N GLN A 107 -34.01 -6.25 -4.60
CA GLN A 107 -35.22 -6.34 -3.77
C GLN A 107 -36.48 -6.04 -4.59
N LYS A 108 -36.45 -5.03 -5.47
CA LYS A 108 -37.56 -4.74 -6.39
C LYS A 108 -37.83 -5.92 -7.33
N LEU A 109 -36.78 -6.48 -7.92
CA LEU A 109 -36.90 -7.69 -8.75
C LEU A 109 -37.52 -8.84 -7.96
N CYS A 110 -37.07 -9.08 -6.72
CA CYS A 110 -37.61 -10.13 -5.89
C CYS A 110 -39.09 -9.91 -5.56
N ALA A 111 -39.49 -8.68 -5.23
CA ALA A 111 -40.88 -8.33 -4.94
C ALA A 111 -41.79 -8.49 -6.16
N GLU A 112 -41.33 -8.13 -7.36
CA GLU A 112 -42.10 -8.24 -8.60
C GLU A 112 -42.36 -9.71 -8.99
N TYR A 113 -41.41 -10.60 -8.72
CA TYR A 113 -41.46 -12.00 -9.14
C TYR A 113 -41.78 -12.98 -8.00
N GLY A 114 -42.11 -12.48 -6.80
CA GLY A 114 -42.48 -13.32 -5.65
C GLY A 114 -41.32 -14.14 -5.07
N CYS A 115 -40.09 -13.66 -5.21
CA CYS A 115 -38.88 -14.28 -4.70
C CYS A 115 -38.46 -13.64 -3.36
N GLN A 116 -37.84 -14.41 -2.47
CA GLN A 116 -37.30 -13.89 -1.21
C GLN A 116 -35.86 -13.38 -1.41
N TYR A 117 -35.60 -12.12 -1.05
CA TYR A 117 -34.25 -11.57 -0.99
C TYR A 117 -33.60 -11.86 0.37
N VAL A 118 -32.48 -12.59 0.38
CA VAL A 118 -31.77 -12.98 1.61
C VAL A 118 -30.34 -12.46 1.59
N VAL A 119 -29.96 -11.75 2.65
CA VAL A 119 -28.59 -11.26 2.84
C VAL A 119 -27.84 -12.19 3.78
N LEU A 120 -26.79 -12.82 3.27
CA LEU A 120 -25.91 -13.70 4.02
C LEU A 120 -24.67 -12.95 4.52
N PRO A 121 -24.22 -13.21 5.76
CA PRO A 121 -22.98 -12.66 6.26
C PRO A 121 -21.79 -13.20 5.46
N LYS A 122 -20.77 -12.36 5.27
CA LYS A 122 -19.45 -12.92 4.96
C LYS A 122 -18.97 -13.62 6.23
N THR A 123 -18.75 -14.92 6.17
CA THR A 123 -18.21 -15.68 7.30
C THR A 123 -16.98 -14.95 7.82
N PRO A 124 -16.94 -14.54 9.11
CA PRO A 124 -15.82 -13.81 9.68
C PRO A 124 -14.64 -14.75 9.84
N ASN A 125 -13.96 -15.06 8.73
CA ASN A 125 -12.70 -15.78 8.76
C ASN A 125 -11.58 -14.73 8.95
N PRO A 126 -10.73 -14.84 9.98
CA PRO A 126 -9.55 -13.98 10.15
C PRO A 126 -8.59 -14.04 8.94
N GLU A 127 -8.70 -15.07 8.10
CA GLU A 127 -7.98 -15.24 6.84
C GLU A 127 -8.82 -14.90 5.59
N PHE A 128 -9.82 -14.03 5.71
CA PHE A 128 -10.64 -13.61 4.58
C PHE A 128 -9.77 -13.17 3.38
N LEU A 129 -10.02 -13.82 2.24
CA LEU A 129 -9.34 -13.59 0.98
C LEU A 129 -10.36 -13.20 -0.07
N SER A 130 -10.08 -12.13 -0.79
CA SER A 130 -10.77 -11.73 -2.01
C SER A 130 -9.92 -12.03 -3.23
N THR A 131 -10.54 -12.17 -4.40
CA THR A 131 -9.82 -12.27 -5.67
C THR A 131 -8.79 -11.14 -5.87
N SER A 132 -9.15 -9.90 -5.52
CA SER A 132 -8.24 -8.75 -5.60
C SER A 132 -6.99 -8.93 -4.73
N GLN A 133 -7.15 -9.45 -3.51
CA GLN A 133 -6.02 -9.74 -2.63
C GLN A 133 -5.13 -10.86 -3.17
N ILE A 134 -5.72 -11.92 -3.75
CA ILE A 134 -4.95 -13.01 -4.38
C ILE A 134 -4.10 -12.46 -5.53
N VAL A 135 -4.72 -11.71 -6.45
CA VAL A 135 -4.03 -11.11 -7.60
C VAL A 135 -2.92 -10.17 -7.13
N ASN A 136 -3.18 -9.34 -6.12
CA ASN A 136 -2.15 -8.43 -5.63
C ASN A 136 -0.99 -9.16 -4.94
N ARG A 137 -1.26 -10.26 -4.22
CA ARG A 137 -0.20 -11.11 -3.64
C ARG A 137 0.62 -11.84 -4.71
N MET A 138 0.03 -12.17 -5.86
CA MET A 138 0.80 -12.73 -6.99
C MET A 138 1.71 -11.68 -7.65
N LYS A 139 1.29 -10.41 -7.62
CA LYS A 139 2.02 -9.30 -8.26
C LYS A 139 3.03 -8.63 -7.32
N CYS A 140 2.96 -8.86 -6.01
CA CYS A 140 3.84 -8.16 -5.08
C CYS A 140 5.29 -8.65 -5.21
N PRO A 141 6.27 -7.73 -5.10
CA PRO A 141 7.68 -8.11 -5.07
C PRO A 141 7.98 -8.98 -3.84
N THR A 142 8.98 -9.85 -3.95
CA THR A 142 9.48 -10.67 -2.82
C THR A 142 10.34 -9.86 -1.85
N GLU A 143 11.00 -8.82 -2.36
CA GLU A 143 11.83 -7.90 -1.60
C GLU A 143 11.63 -6.47 -2.08
N VAL A 144 11.66 -5.52 -1.16
CA VAL A 144 11.57 -4.08 -1.46
C VAL A 144 12.66 -3.31 -0.74
N PRO A 145 13.15 -2.19 -1.29
CA PRO A 145 14.00 -1.27 -0.54
C PRO A 145 13.21 -0.63 0.62
N LEU A 146 13.94 -0.10 1.58
CA LEU A 146 13.41 0.90 2.50
C LEU A 146 13.81 2.29 2.00
N ARG A 147 13.62 3.33 2.81
CA ARG A 147 14.02 4.69 2.43
C ARG A 147 14.65 5.47 3.55
N VAL A 148 15.47 6.45 3.19
CA VAL A 148 15.93 7.53 4.07
C VAL A 148 15.42 8.87 3.52
N ASP A 149 15.14 9.81 4.42
CA ASP A 149 14.82 11.20 4.09
C ASP A 149 16.02 12.09 4.45
N PHE A 150 16.40 12.98 3.54
CA PHE A 150 17.44 13.97 3.78
C PHE A 150 16.84 15.26 4.32
N ALA A 151 15.77 15.77 3.70
CA ALA A 151 15.09 16.99 4.11
C ALA A 151 13.69 17.14 3.51
N GLY A 152 12.89 18.00 4.13
CA GLY A 152 11.52 18.29 3.68
C GLY A 152 10.45 17.36 4.23
N GLY A 153 10.79 16.44 5.13
CA GLY A 153 9.81 15.59 5.80
C GLY A 153 8.63 16.37 6.41
N TRP A 154 7.44 15.77 6.43
CA TRP A 154 6.11 16.36 6.73
C TRP A 154 5.47 17.14 5.59
N LEU A 155 6.24 17.67 4.64
CA LEU A 155 5.66 18.41 3.52
C LEU A 155 4.98 17.48 2.49
N ASP A 156 5.15 16.17 2.66
CA ASP A 156 4.40 15.10 1.99
C ASP A 156 3.04 14.81 2.66
N VAL A 157 2.79 15.34 3.85
CA VAL A 157 1.48 15.26 4.50
C VAL A 157 0.57 16.34 3.89
N PRO A 158 -0.59 16.01 3.28
CA PRO A 158 -1.41 16.97 2.55
C PRO A 158 -1.79 18.25 3.34
N ARG A 159 -2.01 18.13 4.66
CA ARG A 159 -2.34 19.26 5.54
C ARG A 159 -1.17 20.23 5.76
N TYR A 160 0.06 19.74 5.66
CA TYR A 160 1.27 20.52 5.87
C TYR A 160 2.00 20.86 4.58
N ALA A 161 1.43 20.48 3.43
CA ALA A 161 1.97 20.81 2.13
C ALA A 161 2.17 22.32 1.97
N ARG A 162 3.21 22.70 1.22
CA ARG A 162 3.59 24.08 0.94
C ARG A 162 3.89 24.21 -0.55
N GLU A 163 3.46 25.32 -1.12
CA GLU A 163 3.83 25.66 -2.49
C GLU A 163 5.34 25.89 -2.59
N ASP A 164 5.92 25.47 -3.71
CA ASP A 164 7.35 25.58 -3.98
C ASP A 164 8.24 24.99 -2.86
N ALA A 165 7.80 23.89 -2.25
CA ALA A 165 8.57 23.16 -1.25
C ALA A 165 8.86 21.74 -1.73
N PHE A 166 9.96 21.16 -1.26
CA PHE A 166 10.47 19.90 -1.78
C PHE A 166 10.79 18.90 -0.69
N ILE A 167 10.61 17.61 -0.99
CA ILE A 167 11.01 16.49 -0.15
C ILE A 167 12.10 15.72 -0.90
N VAL A 168 13.23 15.46 -0.24
CA VAL A 168 14.36 14.75 -0.84
C VAL A 168 14.63 13.47 -0.06
N ASN A 169 14.50 12.34 -0.75
CA ASN A 169 14.63 11.02 -0.17
C ASN A 169 15.35 10.07 -1.13
N CYS A 170 15.81 8.95 -0.59
CA CYS A 170 16.43 7.90 -1.38
C CYS A 170 16.00 6.52 -0.90
N ALA A 171 15.68 5.64 -1.86
CA ALA A 171 15.50 4.23 -1.57
C ALA A 171 16.85 3.59 -1.23
N ILE A 172 16.87 2.67 -0.26
CA ILE A 172 18.11 2.10 0.28
C ILE A 172 18.11 0.58 0.33
N THR A 173 19.31 0.02 0.28
CA THR A 173 19.64 -1.37 0.63
C THR A 173 20.32 -1.44 2.01
N PRO A 174 20.35 -2.60 2.69
CA PRO A 174 19.73 -3.87 2.30
C PRO A 174 18.20 -3.77 2.17
N LYS A 175 17.67 -4.45 1.15
CA LYS A 175 16.23 -4.63 0.96
C LYS A 175 15.65 -5.50 2.10
N VAL A 176 14.33 -5.50 2.22
CA VAL A 176 13.59 -6.31 3.20
C VAL A 176 12.58 -7.21 2.52
N SER A 177 12.26 -8.33 3.15
CA SER A 177 11.16 -9.22 2.80
C SER A 177 10.32 -9.55 4.03
N LEU A 178 9.19 -10.23 3.84
CA LEU A 178 8.38 -10.71 4.97
C LEU A 178 9.12 -11.75 5.84
N ALA A 179 10.09 -12.46 5.26
CA ALA A 179 10.90 -13.47 5.95
C ALA A 179 12.20 -12.91 6.53
N ASN A 180 12.75 -11.85 5.93
CA ASN A 180 14.01 -11.25 6.33
C ASN A 180 13.84 -9.74 6.52
N TRP A 181 13.74 -9.33 7.79
CA TRP A 181 13.54 -7.94 8.16
C TRP A 181 14.68 -7.48 9.09
N VAL A 182 15.65 -6.78 8.52
CA VAL A 182 16.93 -6.47 9.20
C VAL A 182 16.93 -5.17 10.01
N TYR A 183 15.80 -4.47 10.11
CA TYR A 183 15.65 -3.18 10.80
C TYR A 183 14.61 -3.26 11.92
N GLU A 184 14.82 -2.52 13.00
CA GLU A 184 13.89 -2.50 14.13
C GLU A 184 12.50 -1.91 13.77
N MET A 185 11.48 -2.28 14.54
CA MET A 185 10.14 -1.70 14.41
C MET A 185 10.15 -0.21 14.81
N GLY A 186 9.31 0.58 14.15
CA GLY A 186 9.28 2.03 14.37
C GLY A 186 10.58 2.71 13.94
N SER A 187 11.19 2.23 12.85
CA SER A 187 12.50 2.68 12.36
C SER A 187 12.50 4.10 11.79
N GLY A 188 11.38 4.56 11.24
CA GLY A 188 11.33 5.80 10.44
C GLY A 188 11.88 5.64 9.02
N LEU A 189 12.05 4.40 8.54
CA LEU A 189 12.61 4.06 7.22
C LEU A 189 11.54 3.62 6.19
N GLY A 190 10.25 3.90 6.43
CA GLY A 190 9.16 3.47 5.55
C GLY A 190 8.73 2.01 5.70
N GLY A 191 8.92 1.42 6.88
CA GLY A 191 8.65 0.00 7.13
C GLY A 191 7.18 -0.43 6.95
N SER A 192 6.22 0.43 7.32
CA SER A 192 4.79 0.14 7.13
C SER A 192 4.44 0.01 5.64
N ALA A 193 4.83 1.02 4.84
CA ALA A 193 4.68 1.02 3.40
C ALA A 193 5.48 -0.10 2.68
N ALA A 194 6.64 -0.51 3.20
CA ALA A 194 7.35 -1.67 2.66
C ALA A 194 6.57 -2.97 2.90
N ARG A 195 6.09 -3.18 4.13
CA ARG A 195 5.31 -4.37 4.52
C ARG A 195 3.99 -4.46 3.78
N ALA A 196 3.38 -3.32 3.50
CA ALA A 196 2.20 -3.16 2.66
C ALA A 196 2.37 -3.71 1.26
N ILE A 197 3.41 -3.21 0.57
CA ILE A 197 3.75 -3.58 -0.81
C ILE A 197 4.04 -5.07 -0.87
N LEU A 198 4.85 -5.59 0.07
CA LEU A 198 5.14 -7.03 0.20
C LEU A 198 3.92 -7.91 0.49
N LYS A 199 2.83 -7.33 1.02
CA LYS A 199 1.55 -8.03 1.27
C LYS A 199 0.54 -7.87 0.13
N GLY A 200 0.89 -7.14 -0.94
CA GLY A 200 -0.03 -6.85 -2.04
C GLY A 200 -1.18 -5.92 -1.63
N LYS A 201 -0.94 -5.02 -0.68
CA LYS A 201 -1.94 -4.02 -0.29
C LYS A 201 -1.70 -2.72 -1.09
N PRO A 202 -2.76 -2.10 -1.66
CA PRO A 202 -2.62 -0.85 -2.41
C PRO A 202 -2.49 0.33 -1.44
N GLU A 203 -1.28 0.64 -0.96
CA GLU A 203 -1.12 1.51 0.21
C GLU A 203 -0.72 2.97 -0.04
N VAL A 204 -0.42 3.38 -1.28
CA VAL A 204 -0.15 4.81 -1.56
C VAL A 204 -1.34 5.70 -1.19
N TYR A 205 -2.57 5.24 -1.43
CA TYR A 205 -3.79 6.04 -1.19
C TYR A 205 -4.37 5.85 0.21
N SER A 206 -4.22 4.67 0.82
CA SER A 206 -4.76 4.42 2.17
C SER A 206 -4.02 5.20 3.26
N GLU A 207 -2.72 5.46 3.09
CA GLU A 207 -1.95 6.30 4.02
C GLU A 207 -2.36 7.78 3.92
N ILE A 208 -2.63 8.28 2.70
CA ILE A 208 -3.11 9.65 2.46
C ILE A 208 -4.47 9.88 3.13
N GLU A 209 -5.38 8.91 3.05
CA GLU A 209 -6.71 8.99 3.69
C GLU A 209 -6.65 8.99 5.22
N MET A 210 -5.59 8.41 5.81
CA MET A 210 -5.33 8.44 7.26
C MET A 210 -4.62 9.72 7.72
N GLY A 211 -4.38 10.67 6.82
CA GLY A 211 -3.63 11.90 7.11
C GLY A 211 -2.14 11.67 7.31
N VAL A 212 -1.61 10.53 6.81
CA VAL A 212 -0.19 10.20 6.79
C VAL A 212 0.42 10.73 5.48
N GLY A 213 1.72 10.98 5.48
CA GLY A 213 2.44 11.48 4.31
C GLY A 213 2.64 10.41 3.25
N TRP A 214 2.58 10.80 1.97
CA TRP A 214 2.62 9.84 0.84
C TRP A 214 4.02 9.37 0.44
N GLN A 215 5.08 9.90 1.06
CA GLN A 215 6.44 9.72 0.56
C GLN A 215 6.92 8.28 0.61
N ASP A 216 6.55 7.51 1.64
CA ASP A 216 7.10 6.20 1.92
C ASP A 216 6.84 5.20 0.79
N PRO A 217 5.57 4.95 0.39
CA PRO A 217 5.32 4.04 -0.71
C PRO A 217 5.76 4.64 -2.06
N ALA A 218 5.78 5.97 -2.21
CA ALA A 218 6.22 6.62 -3.44
C ALA A 218 7.71 6.36 -3.73
N VAL A 219 8.59 6.59 -2.75
CA VAL A 219 10.04 6.38 -2.93
C VAL A 219 10.41 4.88 -3.00
N ILE A 220 9.71 4.01 -2.28
CA ILE A 220 9.97 2.55 -2.34
C ILE A 220 9.67 2.02 -3.75
N LEU A 221 8.58 2.48 -4.37
CA LEU A 221 8.19 2.07 -5.73
C LEU A 221 9.04 2.77 -6.79
N GLU A 222 9.33 4.06 -6.62
CA GLU A 222 10.09 4.84 -7.60
C GLU A 222 11.57 4.44 -7.60
N THR A 223 12.17 4.21 -6.43
CA THR A 223 13.61 3.96 -6.21
C THR A 223 14.51 5.12 -6.65
N GLY A 224 15.79 5.08 -6.27
CA GLY A 224 16.79 6.10 -6.59
C GLY A 224 16.81 7.27 -5.60
N LEU A 225 17.51 8.35 -5.98
CA LEU A 225 17.53 9.63 -5.26
C LEU A 225 16.52 10.57 -5.91
N CYS A 226 15.46 10.89 -5.16
CA CYS A 226 14.29 11.58 -5.66
C CYS A 226 14.09 12.93 -4.96
N VAL A 227 13.71 13.92 -5.76
CA VAL A 227 13.17 15.20 -5.31
C VAL A 227 11.70 15.23 -5.69
N TRP A 228 10.85 15.45 -4.71
CA TRP A 228 9.42 15.52 -4.90
C TRP A 228 8.91 16.91 -4.57
N LYS A 229 7.93 17.41 -5.34
CA LYS A 229 7.18 18.61 -4.95
C LYS A 229 6.22 18.27 -3.82
N SER A 230 6.18 19.15 -2.82
CA SER A 230 5.18 19.10 -1.76
C SER A 230 3.79 19.30 -2.35
N GLY A 231 2.84 18.50 -1.88
CA GLY A 231 1.49 18.50 -2.43
C GLY A 231 0.61 17.43 -1.82
N LYS A 232 -0.64 17.36 -2.31
CA LYS A 232 -1.63 16.37 -1.84
C LYS A 232 -1.35 14.95 -2.34
N VAL A 233 -0.60 14.84 -3.44
CA VAL A 233 -0.24 13.57 -4.08
C VAL A 233 1.25 13.61 -4.46
N PRO A 234 1.90 12.45 -4.61
CA PRO A 234 3.29 12.38 -5.06
C PRO A 234 3.46 13.07 -6.42
N HIS A 235 4.40 14.01 -6.51
CA HIS A 235 4.81 14.62 -7.76
C HIS A 235 6.33 14.63 -7.84
N LEU A 236 6.89 13.74 -8.67
CA LEU A 236 8.34 13.62 -8.85
C LEU A 236 8.83 14.80 -9.69
N GLU A 237 9.64 15.68 -9.08
CA GLU A 237 10.26 16.80 -9.77
C GLU A 237 11.52 16.35 -10.51
N LEU A 238 12.33 15.54 -9.84
CA LEU A 238 13.63 15.13 -10.33
C LEU A 238 14.00 13.77 -9.73
N LYS A 239 14.60 12.92 -10.55
CA LYS A 239 15.30 11.72 -10.12
C LYS A 239 16.71 11.73 -10.71
N ARG A 240 17.71 11.43 -9.88
CA ARG A 240 19.13 11.40 -10.27
C ARG A 240 19.76 10.07 -9.94
N ASN A 241 20.86 9.78 -10.61
CA ASN A 241 21.73 8.67 -10.24
C ASN A 241 22.32 8.95 -8.84
N PRO A 242 22.12 8.07 -7.85
CA PRO A 242 22.50 8.33 -6.47
C PRO A 242 24.00 8.05 -6.15
N GLU A 243 24.90 7.97 -7.14
CA GLU A 243 26.32 7.63 -6.90
C GLU A 243 27.01 8.53 -5.84
N ILE A 244 26.61 9.81 -5.69
CA ILE A 244 27.16 10.69 -4.63
C ILE A 244 26.89 10.21 -3.19
N LEU A 245 25.90 9.35 -3.01
CA LEU A 245 25.52 8.79 -1.71
C LEU A 245 26.20 7.44 -1.44
N LYS A 246 26.80 6.82 -2.45
CA LYS A 246 27.30 5.46 -2.38
C LYS A 246 28.54 5.37 -1.48
N GLY A 247 28.50 4.49 -0.50
CA GLY A 247 29.50 4.37 0.56
C GLY A 247 29.39 5.41 1.67
N ASN A 248 28.51 6.41 1.53
CA ASN A 248 28.52 7.60 2.39
C ASN A 248 27.40 7.62 3.44
N MET A 249 26.60 6.55 3.54
CA MET A 249 25.45 6.50 4.44
C MET A 249 25.51 5.33 5.41
N ALA A 250 25.14 5.60 6.65
CA ALA A 250 24.80 4.59 7.65
C ALA A 250 23.56 5.01 8.44
N VAL A 251 22.82 4.02 8.93
CA VAL A 251 21.73 4.24 9.88
C VAL A 251 22.10 3.65 11.23
N PHE A 252 21.76 4.34 12.32
CA PHE A 252 22.07 3.95 13.69
C PHE A 252 20.81 3.84 14.53
N TRP A 253 20.58 2.69 15.16
CA TRP A 253 19.45 2.49 16.08
C TRP A 253 19.72 3.15 17.44
N THR A 254 18.90 4.13 17.82
CA THR A 254 19.05 4.89 19.07
C THR A 254 18.65 4.11 20.32
N GLY A 255 18.07 2.91 20.17
CA GLY A 255 17.64 2.05 21.28
C GLY A 255 16.15 2.18 21.63
N LYS A 256 15.46 3.21 21.13
CA LYS A 256 14.02 3.40 21.35
C LYS A 256 13.39 4.12 20.16
N SER A 257 12.12 3.83 19.88
CA SER A 257 11.35 4.62 18.93
C SER A 257 10.96 5.95 19.57
N HIS A 258 11.20 7.05 18.87
CA HIS A 258 10.77 8.38 19.30
C HIS A 258 9.42 8.71 18.65
N ASN A 259 8.55 9.41 19.38
CA ASN A 259 7.31 9.95 18.82
C ASN A 259 7.19 11.43 19.18
N ALA A 260 7.57 12.30 18.25
CA ALA A 260 7.48 13.75 18.38
C ALA A 260 6.12 14.31 17.91
N ALA A 261 5.12 13.48 17.64
CA ALA A 261 3.77 13.95 17.29
C ALA A 261 3.07 14.74 18.43
N VAL A 262 3.69 14.82 19.61
CA VAL A 262 3.09 15.41 20.82
C VAL A 262 3.52 16.87 21.07
N TYR A 263 4.52 17.43 20.36
CA TYR A 263 5.09 18.73 20.75
C TYR A 263 4.81 19.87 19.74
N LYS A 264 4.34 20.99 20.30
CA LYS A 264 3.64 22.09 19.63
C LYS A 264 4.60 23.00 18.83
N LYS A 265 4.17 23.33 17.60
CA LYS A 265 4.66 24.36 16.65
C LYS A 265 5.96 24.03 15.90
N ARG A 266 5.83 23.20 14.86
CA ARG A 266 6.89 22.94 13.87
C ARG A 266 7.11 24.15 12.95
N ASP A 267 8.35 24.42 12.59
CA ASP A 267 8.72 25.47 11.65
C ASP A 267 8.72 24.95 10.20
N TYR A 268 7.53 24.99 9.57
CA TYR A 268 7.37 24.54 8.19
C TYR A 268 8.11 25.39 7.16
N LEU A 269 8.46 26.64 7.49
CA LEU A 269 9.27 27.48 6.59
C LEU A 269 10.71 26.98 6.58
N ALA A 270 11.28 26.70 7.75
CA ALA A 270 12.61 26.13 7.86
C ALA A 270 12.69 24.71 7.26
N ILE A 271 11.67 23.88 7.45
CA ILE A 271 11.58 22.55 6.78
C ILE A 271 11.60 22.71 5.26
N SER A 272 10.85 23.68 4.72
CA SER A 272 10.84 23.99 3.28
C SER A 272 12.21 24.45 2.77
N MET A 273 12.90 25.30 3.54
CA MET A 273 14.26 25.76 3.21
C MET A 273 15.26 24.60 3.19
N ALA A 274 15.20 23.69 4.17
CA ALA A 274 16.04 22.49 4.16
C ALA A 274 15.77 21.61 2.92
N GLY A 275 14.49 21.44 2.55
CA GLY A 275 14.09 20.75 1.33
C GLY A 275 14.66 21.37 0.05
N LYS A 276 14.66 22.71 -0.05
CA LYS A 276 15.27 23.45 -1.18
C LYS A 276 16.79 23.24 -1.25
N ILE A 277 17.50 23.34 -0.13
CA ILE A 277 18.95 23.11 -0.07
C ILE A 277 19.29 21.68 -0.48
N ALA A 278 18.51 20.70 -0.01
CA ALA A 278 18.69 19.31 -0.43
C ALA A 278 18.45 19.14 -1.94
N LYS A 279 17.38 19.76 -2.49
CA LYS A 279 17.11 19.76 -3.93
C LYS A 279 18.29 20.31 -4.72
N ASP A 280 18.86 21.43 -4.29
CA ASP A 280 20.02 22.03 -4.94
C ASP A 280 21.22 21.09 -4.91
N GLY A 281 21.49 20.44 -3.77
CA GLY A 281 22.52 19.40 -3.68
C GLY A 281 22.31 18.22 -4.63
N VAL A 282 21.07 17.77 -4.82
CA VAL A 282 20.74 16.74 -5.83
C VAL A 282 20.95 17.27 -7.26
N LEU A 283 20.59 18.53 -7.54
CA LEU A 283 20.73 19.14 -8.85
C LEU A 283 22.20 19.33 -9.26
N THR A 284 23.04 19.76 -8.33
CA THR A 284 24.47 20.05 -8.55
C THR A 284 25.39 18.87 -8.27
N ASN A 285 24.84 17.73 -7.80
CA ASN A 285 25.60 16.54 -7.42
C ASN A 285 26.58 16.81 -6.27
N ASP A 286 26.16 17.59 -5.27
CA ASP A 286 26.96 18.05 -4.14
C ASP A 286 26.48 17.43 -2.81
N LEU A 287 27.26 16.48 -2.29
CA LEU A 287 27.00 15.83 -1.01
C LEU A 287 27.04 16.81 0.17
N SER A 288 27.84 17.87 0.09
CA SER A 288 27.99 18.87 1.16
C SER A 288 26.71 19.67 1.36
N LEU A 289 25.99 19.98 0.28
CA LEU A 289 24.67 20.63 0.35
C LEU A 289 23.61 19.69 0.93
N ILE A 290 23.63 18.41 0.57
CA ILE A 290 22.73 17.40 1.16
C ILE A 290 23.03 17.26 2.66
N ALA A 291 24.30 17.20 3.06
CA ALA A 291 24.72 17.16 4.45
C ALA A 291 24.24 18.39 5.24
N LYS A 292 24.40 19.60 4.67
CA LYS A 292 23.88 20.83 5.27
C LYS A 292 22.36 20.78 5.48
N ALA A 293 21.61 20.25 4.52
CA ALA A 293 20.16 20.09 4.64
C ALA A 293 19.74 19.05 5.69
N VAL A 294 20.53 17.98 5.83
CA VAL A 294 20.37 16.96 6.88
C VAL A 294 20.56 17.58 8.26
N ASP A 295 21.63 18.34 8.48
CA ASP A 295 21.90 18.99 9.77
C ASP A 295 20.87 20.07 10.10
N LEU A 296 20.45 20.87 9.12
CA LEU A 296 19.34 21.81 9.29
C LEU A 296 18.07 21.08 9.77
N SER A 297 17.75 19.93 9.17
CA SER A 297 16.62 19.12 9.59
C SER A 297 16.80 18.58 11.02
N TYR A 298 18.02 18.24 11.43
CA TYR A 298 18.32 17.79 12.78
C TYR A 298 18.19 18.88 13.82
N GLN A 299 18.66 20.11 13.53
CA GLN A 299 18.45 21.25 14.42
C GLN A 299 16.96 21.52 14.64
N LEU A 300 16.14 21.37 13.59
CA LEU A 300 14.68 21.45 13.72
C LEU A 300 14.12 20.34 14.62
N GLN A 301 14.62 19.11 14.49
CA GLN A 301 14.23 18.00 15.37
C GLN A 301 14.58 18.25 16.84
N LEU A 302 15.75 18.83 17.13
CA LEU A 302 16.14 19.21 18.49
C LEU A 302 15.20 20.29 19.07
N ASN A 303 14.83 21.29 18.26
CA ASN A 303 13.84 22.30 18.64
C ASN A 303 12.45 21.70 18.89
N GLU A 304 12.15 20.56 18.27
CA GLU A 304 10.94 19.75 18.49
C GLU A 304 11.08 18.76 19.67
N THR A 305 12.02 19.00 20.60
CA THR A 305 12.27 18.20 21.82
C THR A 305 12.94 16.85 21.61
N MET A 306 13.57 16.61 20.45
CA MET A 306 14.39 15.42 20.28
C MET A 306 15.64 15.45 21.15
N VAL A 307 16.07 14.26 21.54
CA VAL A 307 17.32 14.07 22.30
C VAL A 307 18.50 14.20 21.33
N GLU A 308 19.62 14.67 21.84
CA GLU A 308 20.84 14.75 21.06
C GLU A 308 21.32 13.36 20.60
N LEU A 309 21.64 13.26 19.31
CA LEU A 309 22.23 12.08 18.70
C LEU A 309 23.73 12.00 19.01
N PRO A 310 24.28 10.79 19.24
CA PRO A 310 25.71 10.62 19.51
C PRO A 310 26.60 11.33 18.47
N GLU A 311 27.67 11.94 18.94
CA GLU A 311 28.72 12.42 18.04
C GLU A 311 29.53 11.25 17.53
N ILE A 312 29.59 11.13 16.20
CA ILE A 312 30.34 10.09 15.51
C ILE A 312 31.49 10.77 14.79
N GLU A 313 32.70 10.37 15.13
CA GLU A 313 33.92 10.90 14.52
C GLU A 313 33.83 10.79 12.98
N LYS A 314 34.26 11.82 12.27
CA LYS A 314 34.32 11.88 10.79
C LYS A 314 32.96 11.80 10.08
N SER A 315 31.83 11.79 10.81
CA SER A 315 30.52 12.06 10.22
C SER A 315 30.40 13.54 9.83
N ILE A 316 29.77 13.82 8.69
CA ILE A 316 29.63 15.18 8.13
C ILE A 316 28.24 15.78 8.34
N ALA A 317 27.24 14.94 8.65
CA ALA A 317 25.90 15.36 9.03
C ALA A 317 25.13 14.20 9.66
N LYS A 318 24.10 14.53 10.45
CA LYS A 318 23.20 13.52 11.04
C LYS A 318 21.79 14.05 11.25
N LYS A 319 20.79 13.15 11.29
CA LYS A 319 19.40 13.46 11.71
C LYS A 319 18.64 12.19 12.10
N TYR A 320 17.53 12.33 12.83
CA TYR A 320 16.59 11.23 13.00
C TYR A 320 15.85 10.91 11.69
N CYS A 321 15.64 9.62 11.43
CA CYS A 321 14.74 9.15 10.38
C CYS A 321 13.27 9.36 10.79
N GLY A 322 12.38 9.55 9.80
CA GLY A 322 10.93 9.55 10.03
C GLY A 322 10.29 10.84 10.56
N GLY A 323 10.85 12.03 10.29
CA GLY A 323 10.21 13.32 10.66
C GLY A 323 9.94 13.50 12.17
N GLY A 324 10.57 12.68 13.01
CA GLY A 324 10.32 12.68 14.45
C GLY A 324 9.49 11.50 14.96
N ASN A 325 9.09 10.58 14.08
CA ASN A 325 8.58 9.26 14.44
C ASN A 325 9.54 8.19 13.90
N GLY A 326 10.52 7.79 14.72
CA GLY A 326 11.58 6.89 14.28
C GLY A 326 12.62 6.63 15.37
N GLY A 327 13.19 5.44 15.39
CA GLY A 327 14.30 5.09 16.28
C GLY A 327 15.65 4.95 15.57
N TYR A 328 15.71 5.08 14.23
CA TYR A 328 17.00 5.22 13.54
C TYR A 328 17.38 6.68 13.34
N ALA A 329 18.68 6.92 13.34
CA ALA A 329 19.29 8.15 12.84
C ALA A 329 20.08 7.86 11.57
N LEU A 330 20.01 8.76 10.59
CA LEU A 330 20.87 8.80 9.41
C LEU A 330 22.15 9.55 9.77
N TYR A 331 23.29 8.96 9.42
CA TYR A 331 24.60 9.62 9.43
C TYR A 331 25.18 9.63 8.02
N LEU A 332 25.72 10.78 7.62
CA LEU A 332 26.46 10.94 6.38
C LEU A 332 27.96 11.02 6.65
N PHE A 333 28.73 10.49 5.73
CA PHE A 333 30.20 10.48 5.76
C PHE A 333 30.74 11.04 4.45
N GLY A 334 31.88 11.73 4.52
CA GLY A 334 32.58 12.19 3.31
C GLY A 334 33.38 11.10 2.60
N ASP A 335 33.64 9.98 3.28
CA ASP A 335 34.42 8.86 2.77
C ASP A 335 33.86 7.52 3.25
N ARG A 336 33.92 6.49 2.39
CA ARG A 336 33.43 5.14 2.66
C ARG A 336 34.16 4.49 3.85
N SER A 337 35.47 4.67 3.97
CA SER A 337 36.25 4.06 5.05
C SER A 337 35.78 4.54 6.42
N HIS A 338 35.40 5.81 6.55
CA HIS A 338 34.85 6.37 7.79
C HIS A 338 33.49 5.77 8.13
N ARG A 339 32.62 5.60 7.12
CA ARG A 339 31.33 4.93 7.28
C ARG A 339 31.53 3.48 7.72
N ASP A 340 32.42 2.75 7.05
CA ASP A 340 32.68 1.34 7.32
C ASP A 340 33.31 1.15 8.72
N GLU A 341 34.23 2.03 9.14
CA GLU A 341 34.77 2.08 10.51
C GLU A 341 33.66 2.30 11.55
N PHE A 342 32.76 3.26 11.32
CA PHE A 342 31.61 3.50 12.19
C PHE A 342 30.73 2.25 12.32
N VAL A 343 30.40 1.59 11.21
CA VAL A 343 29.54 0.39 11.20
C VAL A 343 30.23 -0.79 11.89
N ALA A 344 31.53 -0.99 11.67
CA ALA A 344 32.30 -2.05 12.30
C ALA A 344 32.38 -1.89 13.84
N ASN A 345 32.49 -0.64 14.31
CA ASN A 345 32.62 -0.33 15.73
C ASN A 345 31.27 -0.24 16.47
N ASN A 346 30.14 -0.28 15.76
CA ASN A 346 28.82 -0.07 16.36
C ASN A 346 27.83 -1.15 15.91
N ALA A 347 27.53 -2.12 16.78
CA ALA A 347 26.57 -3.20 16.50
C ALA A 347 25.12 -2.70 16.18
N ARG A 348 24.79 -1.46 16.56
CA ARG A 348 23.50 -0.80 16.25
C ARG A 348 23.51 0.00 14.94
N ALA A 349 24.68 0.14 14.33
CA ALA A 349 24.85 0.80 13.04
C ALA A 349 24.71 -0.22 11.90
N LYS A 350 24.16 0.23 10.78
CA LYS A 350 24.04 -0.53 9.54
C LYS A 350 24.46 0.35 8.39
N ALA A 351 25.37 -0.16 7.56
CA ALA A 351 25.66 0.42 6.27
C ALA A 351 24.38 0.39 5.42
N VAL A 352 24.06 1.51 4.77
CA VAL A 352 22.99 1.56 3.78
C VAL A 352 23.54 2.14 2.49
N GLU A 353 23.09 1.61 1.36
CA GLU A 353 23.52 2.04 0.04
C GLU A 353 22.30 2.46 -0.78
N PRO A 354 22.41 3.48 -1.65
CA PRO A 354 21.29 3.87 -2.46
C PRO A 354 20.87 2.73 -3.41
N TYR A 355 19.56 2.56 -3.58
CA TYR A 355 18.97 1.55 -4.44
C TYR A 355 18.24 2.21 -5.60
N ILE A 356 18.54 1.79 -6.83
CA ILE A 356 17.84 2.21 -8.05
C ILE A 356 17.63 0.97 -8.92
N ASN A 357 16.41 0.79 -9.45
CA ASN A 357 16.07 -0.33 -10.34
C ASN A 357 16.75 -0.24 -11.71
#